data_AF-A0AAU8HG68-F1
#
_entry.id   AF-A0AAU8HG68-F1
#
_cell.length_a   1.000
_cell.length_b   1.000
_cell.length_c   1.000
_cell.angle_alpha   90.00
_cell.angle_beta   90.00
_cell.angle_gamma   90.00
#
_symmetry.space_group_name_H-M   'P 1'
#
loop_
_entity.id
_entity.type
_entity.pdbx_description
1 polymer ?
#
loop_
_entity_poly.entity_id
_entity_poly.type
_entity_poly.pdbx_seq_one_letter_code
_entity_poly.pdbx_strand_id
1 'polypeptide(L)'
;MLLDPETENEIVFQLCQLLGRAILPIRQVGPAGTPGTAFFWNELIGATDDGEVVHEYLLTADVLTDAAFGEIGVRPSVTEPAGVASDEIVMPDFAEQWLHLPEVGVAAMPTGGLHGHAEDRGWRWRTQQVTDGVAARADAVARVGAEPASAFVLALGVADDGSRPLEAVIARVVRDGDDVRLTTELPAGYAGAPVFQVEVGADGDPVLRCLGLVLPGEGGHRIATFDRIRSAVAAATADWR
;
A
#
# COMPACT_ATOMS: atom_id res chain seq x y z
N MET A 1 -8.99 9.97 17.32
CA MET A 1 -10.31 9.52 17.82
C MET A 1 -10.33 8.01 17.85
N LEU A 2 -10.82 7.41 18.93
CA LEU A 2 -11.10 5.98 18.99
C LEU A 2 -12.55 5.77 18.54
N LEU A 3 -12.74 4.78 17.68
CA LEU A 3 -14.06 4.33 17.23
C LEU A 3 -14.56 3.22 18.15
N ASP A 4 -15.87 3.06 18.24
CA ASP A 4 -16.44 1.90 18.92
C ASP A 4 -16.19 0.61 18.10
N PRO A 5 -16.18 -0.58 18.74
CA PRO A 5 -15.84 -1.82 18.06
C PRO A 5 -16.76 -2.21 16.90
N GLU A 6 -18.03 -1.81 16.92
CA GLU A 6 -18.97 -2.12 15.83
C GLU A 6 -18.58 -1.33 14.58
N THR A 7 -18.33 -0.03 14.75
CA THR A 7 -17.83 0.84 13.68
C THR A 7 -16.47 0.36 13.15
N GLU A 8 -15.54 -0.06 14.01
CA GLU A 8 -14.24 -0.59 13.57
C GLU A 8 -14.37 -1.84 12.70
N ASN A 9 -15.28 -2.76 13.05
CA ASN A 9 -15.52 -3.97 12.27
C ASN A 9 -16.20 -3.67 10.92
N GLU A 10 -17.13 -2.71 10.89
CA GLU A 10 -17.76 -2.27 9.64
C GLU A 10 -16.73 -1.69 8.68
N ILE A 11 -15.83 -0.82 9.17
CA ILE A 11 -14.77 -0.22 8.35
C ILE A 11 -13.84 -1.29 7.80
N VAL A 12 -13.44 -2.28 8.61
CA VAL A 12 -12.64 -3.43 8.16
C VAL A 12 -13.31 -4.15 6.99
N PHE A 13 -14.61 -4.44 7.10
CA PHE A 13 -15.36 -5.13 6.06
C PHE A 13 -15.44 -4.29 4.77
N GLN A 14 -15.67 -2.99 4.88
CA GLN A 14 -15.72 -2.07 3.73
C GLN A 14 -14.35 -1.92 3.06
N LEU A 15 -13.27 -1.81 3.84
CA LEU A 15 -11.90 -1.71 3.33
C LEU A 15 -11.54 -2.92 2.46
N CYS A 16 -11.84 -4.13 2.92
CA CYS A 16 -11.60 -5.35 2.16
C CYS A 16 -12.35 -5.36 0.82
N GLN A 17 -13.57 -4.81 0.75
CA GLN A 17 -14.35 -4.74 -0.49
C GLN A 17 -13.91 -3.62 -1.44
N LEU A 18 -13.55 -2.47 -0.89
CA LEU A 18 -13.22 -1.27 -1.66
C LEU A 18 -11.78 -1.26 -2.15
N LEU A 19 -10.85 -1.79 -1.36
CA LEU A 19 -9.41 -1.70 -1.60
C LEU A 19 -8.72 -3.06 -1.56
N GLY A 20 -9.44 -4.17 -1.32
CA GLY A 20 -8.85 -5.49 -1.29
C GLY A 20 -8.09 -5.84 -2.58
N ARG A 21 -8.57 -5.39 -3.74
CA ARG A 21 -7.90 -5.59 -5.04
C ARG A 21 -6.77 -4.61 -5.33
N ALA A 22 -6.51 -3.63 -4.46
CA ALA A 22 -5.29 -2.82 -4.53
C ALA A 22 -4.08 -3.58 -4.00
N ILE A 23 -4.28 -4.61 -3.17
CA ILE A 23 -3.21 -5.20 -2.37
C ILE A 23 -2.65 -6.45 -3.05
N LEU A 24 -1.33 -6.56 -3.14
CA LEU A 24 -0.62 -7.72 -3.65
C LEU A 24 0.39 -8.24 -2.62
N PRO A 25 0.51 -9.56 -2.44
CA PRO A 25 1.64 -10.11 -1.69
C PRO A 25 2.90 -9.97 -2.52
N ILE A 26 4.00 -9.58 -1.88
CA ILE A 26 5.33 -9.60 -2.48
C ILE A 26 6.28 -10.44 -1.63
N ARG A 27 7.33 -10.94 -2.27
CA ARG A 27 8.38 -11.72 -1.61
C ARG A 27 9.70 -11.60 -2.37
N GLN A 28 10.79 -11.43 -1.63
CA GLN A 28 12.14 -11.65 -2.16
C GLN A 28 12.40 -13.16 -2.28
N VAL A 29 12.99 -13.59 -3.39
CA VAL A 29 13.35 -15.00 -3.57
C VAL A 29 14.72 -15.26 -2.94
N GLY A 30 14.77 -16.18 -1.98
CA GLY A 30 16.01 -16.61 -1.33
C GLY A 30 15.83 -17.06 0.13
N PRO A 31 16.90 -17.52 0.80
CA PRO A 31 16.83 -18.03 2.18
C PRO A 31 16.37 -17.01 3.22
N ALA A 32 16.54 -15.72 2.92
CA ALA A 32 16.11 -14.59 3.76
C ALA A 32 14.85 -13.90 3.22
N GLY A 33 14.12 -14.54 2.29
CA GLY A 33 12.96 -13.98 1.63
C GLY A 33 11.89 -13.56 2.61
N THR A 34 11.76 -12.26 2.86
CA THR A 34 10.78 -11.74 3.81
C THR A 34 9.45 -11.50 3.08
N PRO A 35 8.34 -12.10 3.54
CA PRO A 35 7.03 -11.83 2.97
C PRO A 35 6.62 -10.40 3.31
N GLY A 36 6.09 -9.69 2.32
CA GLY A 36 5.57 -8.34 2.50
C GLY A 36 4.30 -8.11 1.68
N THR A 37 3.83 -6.88 1.75
CA THR A 37 2.65 -6.40 1.04
C THR A 37 3.05 -5.22 0.17
N ALA A 38 2.49 -5.17 -1.03
CA ALA A 38 2.51 -3.98 -1.87
C ALA A 38 1.07 -3.55 -2.20
N PHE A 39 0.88 -2.30 -2.60
CA PHE A 39 -0.44 -1.81 -3.02
C PHE A 39 -0.38 -0.81 -4.16
N PHE A 40 -1.41 -0.81 -5.00
CA PHE A 40 -1.56 0.14 -6.09
C PHE A 40 -1.98 1.53 -5.58
N TRP A 41 -1.30 2.55 -6.08
CA TRP A 41 -1.61 3.96 -5.86
C TRP A 41 -1.63 4.72 -7.18
N ASN A 42 -2.66 5.57 -7.38
CA ASN A 42 -2.74 6.50 -8.49
C ASN A 42 -2.52 7.94 -8.01
N GLU A 43 -1.51 8.59 -8.59
CA GLU A 43 -1.23 10.01 -8.41
C GLU A 43 -1.83 10.82 -9.56
N LEU A 44 -2.67 11.81 -9.23
CA LEU A 44 -3.13 12.80 -10.19
C LEU A 44 -2.00 13.81 -10.46
N ILE A 45 -1.44 13.78 -11.67
CA ILE A 45 -0.32 14.65 -12.07
C ILE A 45 -0.79 15.91 -12.83
N GLY A 46 -2.00 15.89 -13.37
CA GLY A 46 -2.58 17.04 -14.05
C GLY A 46 -3.96 16.75 -14.63
N ALA A 47 -4.56 17.76 -15.23
CA ALA A 47 -5.78 17.65 -16.02
C ALA A 47 -5.55 18.29 -17.39
N THR A 48 -6.01 17.62 -18.44
CA THR A 48 -6.05 18.10 -19.82
C THR A 48 -7.50 18.25 -20.27
N ASP A 49 -7.73 18.81 -21.47
CA ASP A 49 -9.07 18.87 -22.07
C ASP A 49 -9.68 17.47 -22.30
N ASP A 50 -8.84 16.44 -22.41
CA ASP A 50 -9.24 15.04 -22.62
C ASP A 50 -9.43 14.26 -21.31
N GLY A 51 -9.10 14.84 -20.14
CA GLY A 51 -9.33 14.24 -18.83
C GLY A 51 -8.18 14.37 -17.84
N GLU A 52 -8.28 13.61 -16.75
CA GLU A 52 -7.24 13.53 -15.72
C GLU A 52 -6.05 12.70 -16.20
N VAL A 53 -4.84 13.19 -15.98
CA VAL A 53 -3.60 12.45 -16.23
C VAL A 53 -3.11 11.89 -14.91
N VAL A 54 -3.00 10.57 -14.84
CA VAL A 54 -2.60 9.84 -13.63
C VAL A 54 -1.34 9.00 -13.88
N HIS A 55 -0.48 8.93 -12.87
CA HIS A 55 0.59 7.92 -12.80
C HIS A 55 0.18 6.85 -11.78
N GLU A 56 0.28 5.58 -12.19
CA GLU A 56 0.06 4.44 -11.31
C GLU A 56 1.39 3.84 -10.86
N TYR A 57 1.50 3.63 -9.55
CA TYR A 57 2.62 2.97 -8.92
C TYR A 57 2.14 1.79 -8.07
N LEU A 58 2.97 0.77 -7.96
CA LEU A 58 2.91 -0.22 -6.90
C LEU A 58 3.87 0.24 -5.79
N LEU A 59 3.38 0.41 -4.56
CA LEU A 59 4.16 0.87 -3.41
C LEU A 59 4.41 -0.24 -2.41
N THR A 60 5.61 -0.27 -1.80
CA THR A 60 5.95 -1.16 -0.69
C THR A 60 7.08 -0.58 0.18
N ALA A 61 7.47 -1.28 1.24
CA ALA A 61 8.64 -0.92 2.03
C ALA A 61 9.94 -1.26 1.29
N ASP A 62 10.88 -0.32 1.24
CA ASP A 62 12.10 -0.36 0.42
C ASP A 62 12.93 -1.65 0.61
N VAL A 63 13.15 -2.03 1.87
CA VAL A 63 13.89 -3.24 2.27
C VAL A 63 13.33 -4.56 1.70
N LEU A 64 12.08 -4.57 1.23
CA LEU A 64 11.47 -5.75 0.60
C LEU A 64 11.85 -5.88 -0.89
N THR A 65 12.63 -4.95 -1.44
CA THR A 65 12.84 -4.84 -2.89
C THR A 65 14.30 -5.02 -3.32
N ASP A 66 15.26 -5.07 -2.39
CA ASP A 66 16.70 -5.12 -2.68
C ASP A 66 17.24 -6.45 -3.26
N ALA A 67 16.38 -7.43 -3.52
CA ALA A 67 16.80 -8.73 -4.02
C ALA A 67 16.92 -8.74 -5.55
N ALA A 68 17.85 -9.55 -6.09
CA ALA A 68 17.97 -9.75 -7.53
C ALA A 68 16.74 -10.44 -8.15
N PHE A 69 16.05 -11.27 -7.35
CA PHE A 69 14.84 -11.97 -7.76
C PHE A 69 13.73 -11.71 -6.74
N GLY A 70 12.53 -11.49 -7.26
CA GLY A 70 11.33 -11.30 -6.45
C GLY A 70 10.11 -11.85 -7.14
N GLU A 71 9.04 -11.96 -6.36
CA GLU A 71 7.75 -12.44 -6.79
C GLU A 71 6.67 -11.45 -6.37
N ILE A 72 5.73 -11.21 -7.27
CA ILE A 72 4.46 -10.55 -6.99
C ILE A 72 3.37 -11.59 -7.15
N GLY A 73 2.68 -11.93 -6.06
CA GLY A 73 1.58 -12.89 -6.14
C GLY A 73 0.34 -12.28 -6.79
N VAL A 74 -0.33 -13.08 -7.61
CA VAL A 74 -1.50 -12.68 -8.41
C VAL A 74 -2.68 -13.53 -7.99
N ARG A 75 -3.64 -12.89 -7.30
CA ARG A 75 -4.86 -13.57 -6.84
C ARG A 75 -5.90 -13.57 -7.95
N PRO A 76 -6.75 -14.61 -8.09
CA PRO A 76 -7.81 -14.62 -9.10
C PRO A 76 -8.74 -13.39 -9.08
N SER A 77 -8.91 -12.75 -7.93
CA SER A 77 -9.74 -11.56 -7.77
C SER A 77 -9.17 -10.30 -8.42
N VAL A 78 -7.86 -10.24 -8.71
CA VAL A 78 -7.19 -9.06 -9.29
C VAL A 78 -6.95 -9.19 -10.79
N THR A 79 -7.46 -10.24 -11.43
CA THR A 79 -7.31 -10.49 -12.86
C THR A 79 -8.67 -10.53 -13.56
N GLU A 80 -8.67 -10.22 -14.85
CA GLU A 80 -9.82 -10.40 -15.73
C GLU A 80 -9.36 -11.05 -17.05
N PRO A 81 -9.88 -12.24 -17.42
CA PRO A 81 -10.77 -13.08 -16.61
C PRO A 81 -10.14 -13.57 -15.29
N ALA A 82 -10.97 -13.97 -14.32
CA ALA A 82 -10.47 -14.44 -13.02
C ALA A 82 -9.75 -15.79 -13.16
N GLY A 83 -8.57 -15.91 -12.55
CA GLY A 83 -7.82 -17.18 -12.44
C GLY A 83 -7.11 -17.64 -13.72
N VAL A 84 -6.96 -16.77 -14.71
CA VAL A 84 -6.23 -17.06 -15.95
C VAL A 84 -4.73 -16.77 -15.85
N ALA A 85 -4.33 -15.91 -14.91
CA ALA A 85 -2.93 -15.65 -14.63
C ALA A 85 -2.33 -16.79 -13.81
N SER A 86 -1.01 -16.95 -13.89
CA SER A 86 -0.25 -17.72 -12.92
C SER A 86 -0.40 -17.11 -11.52
N ASP A 87 -0.23 -17.91 -10.47
CA ASP A 87 -0.36 -17.46 -9.07
C ASP A 87 0.67 -16.40 -8.68
N GLU A 88 1.73 -16.23 -9.47
CA GLU A 88 2.81 -15.26 -9.24
C GLU A 88 3.43 -14.77 -10.55
N ILE A 89 3.95 -13.55 -10.51
CA ILE A 89 4.85 -12.97 -11.51
C ILE A 89 6.26 -13.03 -10.92
N VAL A 90 7.09 -13.92 -11.47
CA VAL A 90 8.52 -13.97 -11.14
C VAL A 90 9.25 -12.87 -11.89
N MET A 91 9.97 -12.04 -11.15
CA MET A 91 10.67 -10.88 -11.67
C MET A 91 12.18 -11.10 -11.55
N PRO A 92 12.90 -11.31 -12.68
CA PRO A 92 14.33 -11.08 -12.70
C PRO A 92 14.61 -9.59 -12.55
N ASP A 93 15.83 -9.26 -12.10
CA ASP A 93 16.29 -7.88 -11.88
C ASP A 93 15.32 -7.10 -10.97
N PHE A 94 14.78 -7.80 -9.96
CA PHE A 94 13.65 -7.30 -9.17
C PHE A 94 13.92 -5.95 -8.54
N ALA A 95 15.08 -5.74 -7.91
CA ALA A 95 15.50 -4.45 -7.39
C ALA A 95 15.47 -3.33 -8.44
N GLU A 96 15.90 -3.60 -9.68
CA GLU A 96 15.96 -2.60 -10.75
C GLU A 96 14.57 -2.17 -11.25
N GLN A 97 13.52 -2.91 -10.91
CA GLN A 97 12.13 -2.56 -11.24
C GLN A 97 11.54 -1.50 -10.31
N TRP A 98 12.23 -1.18 -9.20
CA TRP A 98 11.75 -0.24 -8.20
C TRP A 98 12.55 1.06 -8.21
N LEU A 99 11.83 2.16 -8.06
CA LEU A 99 12.39 3.42 -7.63
C LEU A 99 12.55 3.37 -6.11
N HIS A 100 13.80 3.25 -5.65
CA HIS A 100 14.15 3.23 -4.23
C HIS A 100 14.17 4.64 -3.64
N LEU A 101 13.41 4.85 -2.56
CA LEU A 101 13.27 6.13 -1.85
C LEU A 101 13.69 5.96 -0.37
N PRO A 102 14.98 5.71 -0.10
CA PRO A 102 15.47 5.33 1.22
C PRO A 102 15.26 6.42 2.29
N GLU A 103 15.13 7.68 1.90
CA GLU A 103 14.84 8.80 2.79
C GLU A 103 13.46 8.72 3.47
N VAL A 104 12.53 7.99 2.86
CA VAL A 104 11.20 7.67 3.41
C VAL A 104 11.01 6.17 3.66
N GLY A 105 11.97 5.33 3.29
CA GLY A 105 11.92 3.87 3.46
C GLY A 105 10.93 3.16 2.53
N VAL A 106 10.62 3.75 1.37
CA VAL A 106 9.63 3.25 0.41
C VAL A 106 10.28 2.90 -0.91
N ALA A 107 9.74 1.88 -1.57
CA ALA A 107 10.00 1.59 -2.97
C ALA A 107 8.73 1.77 -3.80
N ALA A 108 8.86 2.35 -4.99
CA ALA A 108 7.76 2.58 -5.92
C ALA A 108 8.06 1.99 -7.30
N MET A 109 7.20 1.12 -7.82
CA MET A 109 7.33 0.55 -9.16
C MET A 109 6.28 1.16 -10.10
N PRO A 110 6.67 1.85 -11.19
CA PRO A 110 5.74 2.19 -12.27
C PRO A 110 5.11 0.94 -12.86
N THR A 111 3.79 0.90 -13.00
CA THR A 111 3.07 -0.35 -13.30
C THR A 111 2.90 -0.67 -14.79
N GLY A 112 3.38 0.21 -15.68
CA GLY A 112 3.27 0.02 -17.13
C GLY A 112 3.82 -1.35 -17.60
N GLY A 113 4.94 -1.79 -17.02
CA GLY A 113 5.51 -3.12 -17.29
C GLY A 113 4.62 -4.27 -16.81
N LEU A 114 3.93 -4.11 -15.68
CA LEU A 114 2.98 -5.12 -15.17
C LEU A 114 1.72 -5.21 -16.04
N HIS A 115 1.24 -4.08 -16.56
CA HIS A 115 0.11 -4.07 -17.50
C HIS A 115 0.49 -4.71 -18.84
N GLY A 116 1.66 -4.37 -19.40
CA GLY A 116 2.17 -5.01 -20.61
C GLY A 116 2.36 -6.51 -20.44
N HIS A 117 2.91 -6.95 -19.29
CA HIS A 117 3.04 -8.37 -18.96
C HIS A 117 1.71 -9.13 -18.99
N ALA A 118 0.66 -8.51 -18.45
CA ALA A 118 -0.68 -9.08 -18.41
C ALA A 118 -1.29 -9.16 -19.83
N GLU A 119 -1.18 -8.08 -20.61
CA GLU A 119 -1.69 -8.01 -21.97
C GLU A 119 -1.05 -9.07 -22.88
N ASP A 120 0.28 -9.23 -22.81
CA ASP A 120 1.03 -10.25 -23.54
C ASP A 120 0.57 -11.68 -23.23
N ARG A 121 -0.08 -11.87 -22.07
CA ARG A 121 -0.59 -13.17 -21.59
C ARG A 121 -2.12 -13.26 -21.68
N GLY A 122 -2.79 -12.30 -22.31
CA GLY A 122 -4.22 -12.36 -22.60
C GLY A 122 -5.12 -12.10 -21.39
N TRP A 123 -4.64 -11.36 -20.39
CA TRP A 123 -5.44 -10.94 -19.24
C TRP A 123 -5.16 -9.48 -18.88
N ARG A 124 -5.99 -8.92 -18.00
CA ARG A 124 -5.81 -7.55 -17.51
C ARG A 124 -5.96 -7.47 -16.00
N TRP A 125 -5.33 -6.47 -15.41
CA TRP A 125 -5.50 -6.15 -14.00
C TRP A 125 -6.91 -5.64 -13.72
N ARG A 126 -7.49 -6.09 -12.61
CA ARG A 126 -8.77 -5.63 -12.06
C ARG A 126 -8.53 -5.05 -10.67
N THR A 127 -7.86 -3.92 -10.61
CA THR A 127 -7.42 -3.29 -9.36
C THR A 127 -8.45 -2.33 -8.79
N GLN A 128 -8.27 -1.94 -7.53
CA GLN A 128 -8.99 -0.87 -6.85
C GLN A 128 -7.99 0.01 -6.13
N GLN A 129 -7.30 0.86 -6.87
CA GLN A 129 -6.15 1.61 -6.39
C GLN A 129 -6.52 2.55 -5.25
N VAL A 130 -5.56 2.83 -4.37
CA VAL A 130 -5.62 4.02 -3.52
C VAL A 130 -5.54 5.23 -4.46
N THR A 131 -6.58 6.03 -4.52
CA THR A 131 -6.62 7.22 -5.40
C THR A 131 -6.03 8.44 -4.70
N ASP A 132 -5.76 9.50 -5.46
CA ASP A 132 -5.34 10.79 -4.90
C ASP A 132 -6.32 11.34 -3.84
N GLY A 133 -7.62 11.07 -4.01
CA GLY A 133 -8.66 11.44 -3.06
C GLY A 133 -8.66 10.62 -1.77
N VAL A 134 -8.03 9.43 -1.74
CA VAL A 134 -7.90 8.60 -0.53
C VAL A 134 -6.52 8.80 0.12
N ALA A 135 -5.47 8.99 -0.68
CA ALA A 135 -4.12 9.27 -0.20
C ALA A 135 -4.08 10.53 0.68
N ALA A 136 -3.62 10.40 1.92
CA ALA A 136 -3.59 11.50 2.87
C ALA A 136 -2.69 12.63 2.36
N ARG A 137 -3.18 13.86 2.50
CA ARG A 137 -2.40 15.09 2.30
C ARG A 137 -1.74 15.48 3.62
N ALA A 138 -0.80 16.42 3.56
CA ALA A 138 -0.03 16.87 4.73
C ALA A 138 -0.91 17.38 5.88
N ASP A 139 -2.05 18.01 5.58
CA ASP A 139 -2.99 18.48 6.60
C ASP A 139 -3.67 17.32 7.35
N ALA A 140 -4.04 16.23 6.65
CA ALA A 140 -4.59 15.03 7.27
C ALA A 140 -3.54 14.32 8.14
N VAL A 141 -2.30 14.20 7.65
CA VAL A 141 -1.19 13.63 8.43
C VAL A 141 -0.87 14.48 9.67
N ALA A 142 -0.94 15.80 9.55
CA ALA A 142 -0.71 16.73 10.66
C ALA A 142 -1.78 16.65 11.76
N ARG A 143 -3.00 16.17 11.44
CA ARG A 143 -4.07 15.94 12.42
C ARG A 143 -3.81 14.73 13.33
N VAL A 144 -2.86 13.85 12.99
CA VAL A 144 -2.45 12.77 13.88
C VAL A 144 -1.72 13.37 15.08
N GLY A 145 -2.34 13.25 16.27
CA GLY A 145 -1.80 13.73 17.55
C GLY A 145 -1.11 12.65 18.36
N ALA A 146 -0.64 13.03 19.55
CA ALA A 146 0.01 12.11 20.49
C ALA A 146 -0.98 11.11 21.14
N GLU A 147 -2.27 11.44 21.16
CA GLU A 147 -3.31 10.53 21.66
C GLU A 147 -3.62 9.44 20.63
N PRO A 148 -3.71 8.16 21.06
CA PRO A 148 -4.05 7.06 20.16
C PRO A 148 -5.37 7.25 19.40
N ALA A 149 -5.34 7.00 18.11
CA ALA A 149 -6.52 6.95 17.24
C ALA A 149 -6.66 5.58 16.58
N SER A 150 -7.89 5.21 16.21
CA SER A 150 -8.15 4.01 15.40
C SER A 150 -7.48 4.14 14.03
N ALA A 151 -6.76 3.09 13.64
CA ALA A 151 -6.20 2.91 12.31
C ALA A 151 -6.46 1.49 11.82
N PHE A 152 -6.38 1.30 10.51
CA PHE A 152 -6.68 0.03 9.86
C PHE A 152 -5.56 -0.30 8.89
N VAL A 153 -4.97 -1.48 9.02
CA VAL A 153 -3.90 -1.94 8.14
C VAL A 153 -4.43 -3.07 7.28
N LEU A 154 -4.45 -2.89 5.96
CA LEU A 154 -4.94 -3.88 5.01
C LEU A 154 -3.76 -4.57 4.33
N ALA A 155 -3.60 -5.88 4.54
CA ALA A 155 -2.41 -6.61 4.10
C ALA A 155 -2.75 -8.00 3.56
N LEU A 156 -1.72 -8.64 3.01
CA LEU A 156 -1.71 -10.09 2.80
C LEU A 156 -0.89 -10.73 3.92
N GLY A 157 -1.58 -11.29 4.91
CA GLY A 157 -0.96 -12.01 6.02
C GLY A 157 -0.22 -13.26 5.57
N VAL A 158 0.37 -13.98 6.53
CA VAL A 158 1.02 -15.27 6.28
C VAL A 158 0.37 -16.29 7.21
N ALA A 159 -0.42 -17.21 6.64
CA ALA A 159 -1.06 -18.27 7.40
C ALA A 159 -0.11 -19.46 7.63
N ASP A 160 -0.47 -20.36 8.56
CA ASP A 160 0.34 -21.53 8.93
C ASP A 160 0.62 -22.49 7.75
N ASP A 161 -0.27 -22.52 6.76
CA ASP A 161 -0.12 -23.30 5.52
C ASP A 161 0.70 -22.58 4.44
N GLY A 162 1.23 -21.39 4.75
CA GLY A 162 1.97 -20.54 3.83
C GLY A 162 1.09 -19.71 2.89
N SER A 163 -0.23 -19.87 2.96
CA SER A 163 -1.15 -19.04 2.15
C SER A 163 -1.11 -17.58 2.58
N ARG A 164 -1.52 -16.71 1.65
CA ARG A 164 -1.54 -15.26 1.82
C ARG A 164 -2.99 -14.75 1.80
N PRO A 165 -3.74 -14.86 2.91
CA PRO A 165 -5.11 -14.34 2.99
C PRO A 165 -5.14 -12.81 3.04
N LEU A 166 -6.19 -12.20 2.48
CA LEU A 166 -6.46 -10.78 2.66
C LEU A 166 -6.97 -10.55 4.08
N GLU A 167 -6.27 -9.71 4.82
CA GLU A 167 -6.56 -9.44 6.22
C GLU A 167 -6.54 -7.93 6.48
N ALA A 168 -7.36 -7.50 7.44
CA ALA A 168 -7.35 -6.14 7.94
C ALA A 168 -7.22 -6.17 9.47
N VAL A 169 -6.23 -5.46 9.98
CA VAL A 169 -5.98 -5.34 11.42
C VAL A 169 -6.40 -3.95 11.88
N ILE A 170 -7.19 -3.92 12.95
CA ILE A 170 -7.45 -2.70 13.71
C ILE A 170 -6.23 -2.43 14.58
N ALA A 171 -5.59 -1.30 14.35
CA ALA A 171 -4.39 -0.86 15.05
C ALA A 171 -4.63 0.52 15.71
N ARG A 172 -3.62 0.96 16.46
CA ARG A 172 -3.62 2.30 17.07
C ARG A 172 -2.47 3.12 16.51
N VAL A 173 -2.80 4.27 15.93
CA VAL A 173 -1.84 5.24 15.41
C VAL A 173 -1.63 6.37 16.41
N VAL A 174 -0.38 6.78 16.58
CA VAL A 174 0.04 7.94 17.38
C VAL A 174 1.09 8.74 16.64
N ARG A 175 1.21 10.01 16.98
CA ARG A 175 2.40 10.81 16.69
C ARG A 175 3.40 10.67 17.84
N ASP A 176 4.62 10.29 17.50
CA ASP A 176 5.77 10.16 18.39
C ASP A 176 6.92 11.03 17.86
N GLY A 177 7.08 12.22 18.45
CA GLY A 177 7.93 13.27 17.89
C GLY A 177 7.48 13.67 16.48
N ASP A 178 8.39 13.61 15.52
CA ASP A 178 8.12 13.92 14.11
C ASP A 178 7.50 12.73 13.34
N ASP A 179 7.50 11.54 13.95
CA ASP A 179 7.04 10.32 13.31
C ASP A 179 5.58 10.01 13.60
N VAL A 180 4.93 9.34 12.64
CA VAL A 180 3.66 8.67 12.84
C VAL A 180 3.94 7.18 12.98
N ARG A 181 3.37 6.55 14.01
CA ARG A 181 3.65 5.14 14.31
C ARG A 181 2.38 4.37 14.65
N LEU A 182 2.37 3.10 14.27
CA LEU A 182 1.49 2.10 14.84
C LEU A 182 2.08 1.58 16.14
N THR A 183 1.28 1.52 17.19
CA THR A 183 1.69 0.99 18.51
C THR A 183 1.38 -0.50 18.67
N THR A 184 0.62 -1.06 17.74
CA THR A 184 0.29 -2.49 17.69
C THR A 184 1.37 -3.23 16.91
N GLU A 185 1.85 -4.35 17.46
CA GLU A 185 2.68 -5.31 16.72
C GLU A 185 1.86 -5.92 15.57
N LEU A 186 2.44 -5.96 14.38
CA LEU A 186 1.77 -6.52 13.20
C LEU A 186 2.32 -7.91 12.86
N PRO A 187 1.48 -8.82 12.35
CA PRO A 187 1.92 -10.12 11.88
C PRO A 187 2.92 -10.04 10.70
N ALA A 188 3.59 -11.15 10.43
CA ALA A 188 4.41 -11.29 9.22
C ALA A 188 3.58 -11.02 7.95
N GLY A 189 4.21 -10.40 6.94
CA GLY A 189 3.53 -10.02 5.69
C GLY A 189 2.96 -8.60 5.67
N TYR A 190 2.89 -7.91 6.81
CA TYR A 190 2.31 -6.56 6.91
C TYR A 190 3.27 -5.42 6.56
N ALA A 191 4.58 -5.67 6.47
CA ALA A 191 5.53 -4.67 5.99
C ALA A 191 5.15 -4.24 4.56
N GLY A 192 5.10 -2.94 4.30
CA GLY A 192 4.66 -2.37 3.03
C GLY A 192 3.13 -2.19 2.89
N ALA A 193 2.34 -2.66 3.85
CA ALA A 193 0.87 -2.53 3.80
C ALA A 193 0.41 -1.08 3.98
N PRO A 194 -0.65 -0.64 3.28
CA PRO A 194 -1.24 0.68 3.49
C PRO A 194 -1.93 0.78 4.85
N VAL A 195 -1.81 1.95 5.48
CA VAL A 195 -2.44 2.28 6.76
C VAL A 195 -3.53 3.32 6.53
N PHE A 196 -4.74 3.02 6.98
CA PHE A 196 -5.90 3.89 6.84
C PHE A 196 -6.36 4.46 8.18
N GLN A 197 -6.89 5.66 8.14
CA GLN A 197 -7.61 6.30 9.24
C GLN A 197 -8.95 6.82 8.71
N VAL A 198 -9.96 6.83 9.58
CA VAL A 198 -11.23 7.49 9.30
C VAL A 198 -11.25 8.85 10.00
N GLU A 199 -11.50 9.88 9.22
CA GLU A 199 -11.70 11.26 9.67
C GLU A 199 -13.17 11.65 9.52
N VAL A 200 -13.57 12.74 10.19
CA VAL A 200 -14.86 13.39 9.93
C VAL A 200 -14.66 14.39 8.80
N GLY A 201 -15.39 14.21 7.70
CA GLY A 201 -15.38 15.11 6.56
C GLY A 201 -16.07 16.44 6.84
N ALA A 202 -15.99 17.38 5.89
CA ALA A 202 -16.59 18.71 6.02
C ALA A 202 -18.12 18.65 6.24
N ASP A 203 -18.77 17.66 5.64
CA ASP A 203 -20.23 17.44 5.75
C ASP A 203 -20.62 16.58 6.96
N GLY A 204 -19.64 16.18 7.80
CA GLY A 204 -19.84 15.29 8.94
C GLY A 204 -19.75 13.80 8.61
N ASP A 205 -19.68 13.44 7.32
CA ASP A 205 -19.56 12.07 6.87
C ASP A 205 -18.16 11.48 7.13
N PRO A 206 -18.04 10.16 7.39
CA PRO A 206 -16.75 9.52 7.56
C PRO A 206 -15.96 9.52 6.25
N VAL A 207 -14.71 9.99 6.31
CA VAL A 207 -13.78 10.02 5.16
C VAL A 207 -12.58 9.14 5.46
N LEU A 208 -12.35 8.16 4.59
CA LEU A 208 -11.20 7.28 4.66
C LEU A 208 -9.96 7.98 4.09
N ARG A 209 -8.86 7.97 4.84
CA ARG A 209 -7.56 8.49 4.43
C ARG A 209 -6.48 7.42 4.56
N CYS A 210 -5.72 7.17 3.50
CA CYS A 210 -4.51 6.36 3.55
C CYS A 210 -3.37 7.23 4.08
N LEU A 211 -2.99 7.05 5.35
CA LEU A 211 -1.93 7.81 6.02
C LEU A 211 -0.55 7.56 5.42
N GLY A 212 -0.33 6.39 4.80
CA GLY A 212 0.97 5.96 4.36
C GLY A 212 1.08 4.44 4.33
N LEU A 213 2.30 3.92 4.47
CA LEU A 213 2.55 2.48 4.54
C LEU A 213 3.41 2.08 5.74
N VAL A 214 3.26 0.83 6.16
CA VAL A 214 3.97 0.24 7.30
C VAL A 214 5.44 0.00 6.94
N LEU A 215 6.35 0.59 7.72
CA LEU A 215 7.77 0.25 7.68
C LEU A 215 8.08 -0.87 8.68
N PRO A 216 9.06 -1.75 8.41
CA PRO A 216 9.52 -2.73 9.39
C PRO A 216 10.01 -2.07 10.68
N GLY A 217 9.81 -2.74 11.81
CA GLY A 217 10.24 -2.28 13.13
C GLY A 217 9.84 -3.26 14.23
N GLU A 218 10.52 -3.17 15.37
CA GLU A 218 10.19 -3.88 16.61
C GLU A 218 9.59 -2.89 17.63
N GLY A 219 8.62 -3.32 18.43
CA GLY A 219 7.98 -2.47 19.45
C GLY A 219 7.01 -1.44 18.86
N GLY A 220 6.42 -1.75 17.70
CA GLY A 220 5.59 -0.87 16.89
C GLY A 220 6.28 -0.39 15.60
N HIS A 221 5.47 0.05 14.63
CA HIS A 221 5.92 0.29 13.26
C HIS A 221 5.85 1.77 12.90
N ARG A 222 6.93 2.32 12.34
CA ARG A 222 6.87 3.65 11.72
C ARG A 222 6.00 3.59 10.47
N ILE A 223 5.29 4.68 10.19
CA ILE A 223 4.54 4.86 8.95
C ILE A 223 5.35 5.80 8.06
N ALA A 224 5.68 5.36 6.85
CA ALA A 224 6.09 6.27 5.79
C ALA A 224 4.86 7.05 5.36
N THR A 225 4.73 8.30 5.83
CA THR A 225 3.50 9.07 5.61
C THR A 225 3.35 9.49 4.15
N PHE A 226 2.10 9.50 3.68
CA PHE A 226 1.79 9.63 2.26
C PHE A 226 2.21 10.99 1.68
N ASP A 227 2.18 12.06 2.47
CA ASP A 227 2.69 13.38 2.10
C ASP A 227 4.20 13.34 1.80
N ARG A 228 4.97 12.57 2.57
CA ARG A 228 6.41 12.36 2.36
C ARG A 228 6.67 11.44 1.17
N ILE A 229 5.91 10.34 1.04
CA ILE A 229 5.99 9.44 -0.12
C ILE A 229 5.77 10.21 -1.42
N ARG A 230 4.69 10.99 -1.48
CA ARG A 230 4.34 11.80 -2.65
C ARG A 230 5.46 12.78 -3.01
N SER A 231 6.01 13.45 -2.00
CA SER A 231 7.12 14.40 -2.20
C SER A 231 8.38 13.71 -2.73
N ALA A 232 8.69 12.51 -2.21
CA ALA A 232 9.83 11.71 -2.64
C ALA A 232 9.67 11.19 -4.08
N VAL A 233 8.51 10.63 -4.42
CA VAL A 233 8.19 10.18 -5.79
C VAL A 233 8.24 11.35 -6.78
N ALA A 234 7.66 12.49 -6.43
CA ALA A 234 7.70 13.68 -7.28
C ALA A 234 9.14 14.19 -7.51
N ALA A 235 9.99 14.17 -6.48
CA ALA A 235 11.39 14.57 -6.60
C ALA A 235 12.19 13.60 -7.48
N ALA A 236 12.00 12.29 -7.29
CA ALA A 236 12.72 11.25 -8.00
C ALA A 236 12.29 11.10 -9.47
N THR A 237 11.07 11.54 -9.82
CA THR A 237 10.53 11.52 -11.19
C THR A 237 10.54 12.88 -11.88
N ALA A 238 11.10 13.92 -11.24
CA ALA A 238 11.12 15.28 -11.77
C ALA A 238 11.79 15.39 -13.15
N ASP A 239 12.83 14.58 -13.38
CA ASP A 239 13.61 14.54 -14.62
C ASP A 239 12.99 13.66 -15.72
N TRP A 240 11.86 12.98 -15.44
CA TRP A 240 11.16 12.13 -16.42
C TRP A 240 10.10 12.90 -17.22
N ARG A 241 9.93 14.20 -16.92
CA ARG A 241 8.95 15.10 -17.52
C ARG A 241 9.51 15.86 -18.73
#